data_AF-A0A6P8SH61-F1
#
_entry.id   AF-A0A6P8SH61-F1
#
_cell.length_a   1.000
_cell.length_b   1.000
_cell.length_c   1.000
_cell.angle_alpha   90.00
_cell.angle_beta   90.00
_cell.angle_gamma   90.00
#
_symmetry.space_group_name_H-M   'P 1'
#
loop_
_entity.id
_entity.type
_entity.pdbx_description
1 polymer ?
#
loop_
_entity_poly.entity_id
_entity_poly.type
_entity_poly.pdbx_seq_one_letter_code
_entity_poly.pdbx_strand_id
1 'polypeptide(L)'
;MAPRPVMLESLVVFAIVLCVHVVVWDRFSWCVLALAIQAFYVQFKWDRLLRAGAAVFQFRETANSGLLPASVVIPLLGIVMKEQCRAAGSVGLERFGVLVSAIGMALAFFLSLVALGLTKAPANQTRAFCLGLLGAPIIYTMKHSLLISRSDKVLEYLLIFVYISMILLYLLPRCFTPGEALLILGAFSFDVTTPKLIKLTLKCNDGAQGEPADYLLLVASSNGCGFSWIFFATLFIFHGPQGTWTSSLFFHMMTAVLGLGIFIPWLHGLIRMHPLLWLTHFLLHTQTRVYLLVYWDYVSCHSLWYVFYQNARLSSESKQHQTSTMIRKYFHVIVVVTYMPGLMYDQQLLYVAAVVCLAVFTFLEYVRYFCIWPLGQTLRRLLPLFLDERDSGPLILTHIYLLLGMSFSLWLFPRSCASSKVISGTRTLVPYSGVLAVGVGDTAASIFGSALGEIKWPGTKKTFEGTMLSIFAQIIFVALILIFDNNVNLNAGYIWLLVSITLVSLLESYTSQIDNLLLPLYLQILLMA
;
A
#
# COMPACT_ATOMS: atom_id res chain seq x y z
N MET A 1 -14.12 33.10 0.76
CA MET A 1 -12.86 32.38 1.05
C MET A 1 -12.94 31.03 0.35
N ALA A 2 -12.05 30.72 -0.58
CA ALA A 2 -12.03 29.39 -1.19
C ALA A 2 -11.74 28.32 -0.11
N PRO A 3 -12.44 27.17 -0.10
CA PRO A 3 -12.14 26.08 0.82
C PRO A 3 -10.69 25.61 0.61
N ARG A 4 -9.98 25.33 1.72
CA ARG A 4 -8.62 24.75 1.64
C ARG A 4 -8.74 23.31 1.13
N PRO A 5 -7.89 22.85 0.19
CA PRO A 5 -7.98 21.51 -0.39
C PRO A 5 -7.95 20.39 0.66
N VAL A 6 -7.16 20.60 1.73
CA VAL A 6 -7.08 19.72 2.91
C VAL A 6 -8.44 19.47 3.57
N MET A 7 -9.32 20.48 3.60
CA MET A 7 -10.65 20.36 4.21
C MET A 7 -11.59 19.52 3.32
N LEU A 8 -11.47 19.65 2.00
CA LEU A 8 -12.25 18.86 1.04
C LEU A 8 -11.80 17.40 1.06
N GLU A 9 -10.49 17.14 1.05
CA GLU A 9 -9.93 15.79 1.25
C GLU A 9 -10.48 15.17 2.55
N SER A 10 -10.47 15.94 3.65
CA SER A 10 -11.01 15.47 4.93
C SER A 10 -12.49 15.14 4.86
N LEU A 11 -13.30 15.95 4.17
CA LEU A 11 -14.73 15.71 4.00
C LEU A 11 -14.98 14.39 3.25
N VAL A 12 -14.22 14.13 2.17
CA VAL A 12 -14.33 12.86 1.43
C VAL A 12 -13.96 11.67 2.32
N VAL A 13 -12.87 11.77 3.09
CA VAL A 13 -12.46 10.71 4.03
C VAL A 13 -13.53 10.48 5.10
N PHE A 14 -14.13 11.54 5.65
CA PHE A 14 -15.26 11.40 6.59
C PHE A 14 -16.46 10.74 5.95
N ALA A 15 -16.80 11.06 4.70
CA ALA A 15 -17.89 10.41 3.97
C ALA A 15 -17.62 8.90 3.84
N ILE A 16 -16.39 8.51 3.49
CA ILE A 16 -15.99 7.09 3.43
C ILE A 16 -16.11 6.41 4.80
N VAL A 17 -15.60 7.03 5.86
CA VAL A 17 -15.69 6.51 7.24
C VAL A 17 -17.15 6.33 7.65
N LEU A 18 -18.01 7.30 7.34
CA LEU A 18 -19.45 7.24 7.63
C LEU A 18 -20.16 6.15 6.83
N CYS A 19 -19.82 5.97 5.54
CA CYS A 19 -20.35 4.86 4.73
C CYS A 19 -20.06 3.51 5.38
N VAL A 20 -18.81 3.26 5.80
CA VAL A 20 -18.45 2.01 6.50
C VAL A 20 -19.13 1.92 7.87
N HIS A 21 -19.20 3.02 8.61
CA HIS A 21 -19.81 3.05 9.93
C HIS A 21 -21.30 2.71 9.91
N VAL A 22 -22.05 3.23 8.94
CA VAL A 22 -23.49 2.95 8.78
C VAL A 22 -23.74 1.47 8.48
N VAL A 23 -22.83 0.82 7.73
CA VAL A 23 -22.95 -0.61 7.38
C VAL A 23 -22.58 -1.52 8.55
N VAL A 24 -21.47 -1.24 9.24
CA VAL A 24 -20.94 -2.15 10.28
C VAL A 24 -21.57 -1.91 11.66
N TRP A 25 -21.85 -0.65 12.01
CA TRP A 25 -22.50 -0.22 13.24
C TRP A 25 -22.05 -0.96 14.52
N ASP A 26 -20.77 -0.84 14.85
CA ASP A 26 -20.19 -1.50 16.04
C ASP A 26 -19.24 -0.60 16.83
N ARG A 27 -18.77 -1.09 17.99
CA ARG A 27 -17.84 -0.35 18.84
C ARG A 27 -16.54 0.07 18.13
N PHE A 28 -16.07 -0.72 17.17
CA PHE A 28 -14.82 -0.45 16.45
C PHE A 28 -15.03 0.68 15.43
N SER A 29 -16.14 0.67 14.70
CA SER A 29 -16.51 1.73 13.76
C SER A 29 -16.70 3.09 14.46
N TRP A 30 -17.30 3.11 15.66
CA TRP A 30 -17.36 4.30 16.51
C TRP A 30 -15.97 4.79 16.93
N CYS A 31 -15.04 3.88 17.26
CA CYS A 31 -13.67 4.24 17.58
C CYS A 31 -12.90 4.80 16.37
N VAL A 32 -13.16 4.28 15.17
CA VAL A 32 -12.57 4.84 13.94
C VAL A 32 -13.13 6.21 13.63
N LEU A 33 -14.43 6.45 13.85
CA LEU A 33 -15.00 7.79 13.73
C LEU A 33 -14.36 8.77 14.72
N ALA A 34 -14.19 8.36 15.98
CA ALA A 34 -13.48 9.15 16.99
C ALA A 34 -12.02 9.42 16.59
N LEU A 35 -11.32 8.41 16.06
CA LEU A 35 -9.96 8.53 15.56
C LEU A 35 -9.88 9.49 14.36
N ALA A 36 -10.85 9.44 13.44
CA ALA A 36 -10.92 10.36 12.31
C ALA A 36 -11.10 11.81 12.78
N ILE A 37 -11.98 12.06 13.76
CA ILE A 37 -12.14 13.38 14.37
C ILE A 37 -10.82 13.85 14.99
N GLN A 38 -10.17 12.98 15.76
CA GLN A 38 -8.89 13.30 16.38
C GLN A 38 -7.80 13.62 15.33
N ALA A 39 -7.65 12.77 14.31
CA ALA A 39 -6.65 12.93 13.25
C ALA A 39 -6.89 14.22 12.46
N PHE A 40 -8.14 14.60 12.20
CA PHE A 40 -8.50 15.87 11.59
C PHE A 40 -7.98 17.08 12.37
N TYR A 41 -8.18 17.11 13.70
CA TYR A 41 -7.68 18.20 14.54
C TYR A 41 -6.14 18.25 14.60
N VAL A 42 -5.49 17.09 14.56
CA VAL A 42 -4.02 16.99 14.63
C VAL A 42 -3.36 17.30 13.28
N GLN A 43 -4.00 16.97 12.17
CA GLN A 43 -3.52 17.24 10.80
C GLN A 43 -3.18 18.72 10.56
N PHE A 44 -4.07 19.65 10.94
CA PHE A 44 -3.77 21.09 10.79
C PHE A 44 -2.62 21.59 11.67
N LYS A 45 -2.29 20.86 12.74
CA LYS A 45 -1.11 21.17 13.56
C LYS A 45 0.15 20.71 12.83
N TRP A 46 0.17 19.48 12.31
CA TRP A 46 1.26 18.98 11.47
C TRP A 46 1.53 19.87 10.26
N ASP A 47 0.48 20.24 9.52
CA ASP A 47 0.64 21.09 8.33
C ASP A 47 1.24 22.47 8.67
N ARG A 48 1.05 22.96 9.89
CA ARG A 48 1.72 24.19 10.36
C ARG A 48 3.18 23.95 10.75
N LEU A 49 3.48 22.82 11.40
CA LEU A 49 4.85 22.46 11.79
C LEU A 49 5.75 22.20 10.58
N LEU A 50 5.22 21.48 9.59
CA LEU A 50 5.90 21.21 8.33
C LEU A 50 6.22 22.52 7.60
N ARG A 51 5.25 23.43 7.50
CA ARG A 51 5.45 24.77 6.90
C ARG A 51 6.43 25.65 7.68
N ALA A 52 6.55 25.45 8.99
CA ALA A 52 7.49 26.21 9.83
C ALA A 52 8.92 25.63 9.79
N GLY A 53 9.17 24.51 9.09
CA GLY A 53 10.46 23.83 9.10
C GLY A 53 10.88 23.32 10.47
N ALA A 54 9.92 23.18 11.41
CA ALA A 54 10.18 22.87 12.81
C ALA A 54 10.04 21.37 13.14
N ALA A 55 9.88 20.52 12.11
CA ALA A 55 9.82 19.08 12.28
C ALA A 55 11.22 18.52 12.58
N VAL A 56 11.29 17.54 13.50
CA VAL A 56 12.55 16.84 13.84
C VAL A 56 13.10 16.07 12.64
N PHE A 57 12.22 15.52 11.81
CA PHE A 57 12.56 14.78 10.60
C PHE A 57 12.25 15.59 9.34
N GLN A 58 12.99 15.31 8.27
CA GLN A 58 12.78 15.94 6.97
C GLN A 58 11.69 15.19 6.20
N PHE A 59 10.47 15.73 6.18
CA PHE A 59 9.37 15.19 5.37
C PHE A 59 9.32 15.86 4.00
N ARG A 60 8.55 15.28 3.07
CA ARG A 60 8.31 15.86 1.74
C ARG A 60 7.53 17.18 1.87
N GLU A 61 8.04 18.25 1.26
CA GLU A 61 7.51 19.62 1.40
C GLU A 61 6.33 19.94 0.45
N THR A 62 6.17 19.16 -0.62
CA THR A 62 5.19 19.42 -1.70
C THR A 62 3.76 18.97 -1.38
N ALA A 63 3.56 18.23 -0.29
CA ALA A 63 2.28 17.64 0.08
C ALA A 63 1.83 18.07 1.48
N ASN A 64 0.52 17.94 1.75
CA ASN A 64 0.01 18.08 3.12
C ASN A 64 0.46 16.89 3.98
N SER A 65 0.17 16.93 5.29
CA SER A 65 0.61 15.85 6.18
C SER A 65 -0.06 14.50 5.90
N GLY A 66 -1.25 14.47 5.27
CA GLY A 66 -1.96 13.23 4.94
C GLY A 66 -2.37 12.38 6.13
N LEU A 67 -2.40 12.95 7.34
CA LEU A 67 -2.54 12.16 8.57
C LEU A 67 -3.93 11.52 8.67
N LEU A 68 -5.00 12.27 8.41
CA LEU A 68 -6.37 11.78 8.43
C LEU A 68 -6.57 10.60 7.47
N PRO A 69 -6.30 10.73 6.15
CA PRO A 69 -6.50 9.60 5.24
C PRO A 69 -5.67 8.38 5.65
N ALA A 70 -4.41 8.56 6.04
CA ALA A 70 -3.59 7.44 6.50
C ALA A 70 -4.09 6.78 7.80
N SER A 71 -4.57 7.57 8.76
CA SER A 71 -4.94 7.10 10.11
C SER A 71 -6.12 6.15 10.13
N VAL A 72 -7.03 6.26 9.17
CA VAL A 72 -8.28 5.48 9.14
C VAL A 72 -8.18 4.22 8.28
N VAL A 73 -7.24 4.14 7.34
CA VAL A 73 -7.13 3.03 6.37
C VAL A 73 -6.94 1.67 7.04
N ILE A 74 -5.92 1.51 7.87
CA ILE A 74 -5.64 0.21 8.54
C ILE A 74 -6.79 -0.16 9.50
N PRO A 75 -7.29 0.75 10.37
CA PRO A 75 -8.45 0.45 11.21
C PRO A 75 -9.70 0.01 10.44
N LEU A 76 -10.06 0.71 9.36
CA LEU A 76 -11.20 0.39 8.53
C LEU A 76 -11.02 -0.97 7.83
N LEU A 77 -9.84 -1.23 7.28
CA LEU A 77 -9.52 -2.52 6.67
C LEU A 77 -9.73 -3.66 7.67
N GLY A 78 -9.22 -3.54 8.89
CA GLY A 78 -9.40 -4.54 9.95
C GLY A 78 -10.87 -4.76 10.32
N ILE A 79 -11.68 -3.69 10.41
CA ILE A 79 -13.12 -3.78 10.70
C ILE A 79 -13.84 -4.56 9.61
N VAL A 80 -13.60 -4.20 8.36
CA VAL A 80 -14.29 -4.81 7.23
C VAL A 80 -13.84 -6.26 7.05
N MET A 81 -12.55 -6.56 7.21
CA MET A 81 -12.05 -7.95 7.25
C MET A 81 -12.71 -8.77 8.37
N LYS A 82 -12.88 -8.18 9.56
CA LYS A 82 -13.57 -8.84 10.68
C LYS A 82 -14.99 -9.23 10.30
N GLU A 83 -15.78 -8.31 9.76
CA GLU A 83 -17.18 -8.61 9.37
C GLU A 83 -17.26 -9.67 8.27
N GLN A 84 -16.37 -9.62 7.27
CA GLN A 84 -16.32 -10.64 6.22
C GLN A 84 -16.02 -12.03 6.78
N CYS A 85 -14.99 -12.13 7.61
CA CYS A 85 -14.59 -13.41 8.19
C CYS A 85 -15.58 -13.95 9.22
N ARG A 86 -16.31 -13.06 9.90
CA ARG A 86 -17.45 -13.40 10.76
C ARG A 86 -18.61 -13.97 9.95
N ALA A 87 -18.97 -13.34 8.83
CA ALA A 87 -20.02 -13.83 7.93
C ALA A 87 -19.68 -15.21 7.34
N ALA A 88 -18.38 -15.47 7.09
CA ALA A 88 -17.87 -16.75 6.62
C ALA A 88 -17.81 -17.85 7.70
N GLY A 89 -17.98 -17.51 8.99
CA GLY A 89 -17.90 -18.44 10.13
C GLY A 89 -16.47 -18.75 10.60
N SER A 90 -15.47 -17.98 10.15
CA SER A 90 -14.05 -18.21 10.45
C SER A 90 -13.57 -17.42 11.67
N VAL A 91 -13.75 -18.00 12.87
CA VAL A 91 -13.45 -17.34 14.16
C VAL A 91 -11.99 -16.87 14.26
N GLY A 92 -11.04 -17.63 13.72
CA GLY A 92 -9.62 -17.28 13.73
C GLY A 92 -9.30 -16.01 12.92
N LEU A 93 -9.87 -15.89 11.72
CA LEU A 93 -9.65 -14.74 10.84
C LEU A 93 -10.49 -13.53 11.25
N GLU A 94 -11.65 -13.74 11.89
CA GLU A 94 -12.38 -12.67 12.57
C GLU A 94 -11.51 -12.01 13.64
N ARG A 95 -10.87 -12.81 14.52
CA ARG A 95 -9.94 -12.31 15.54
C ARG A 95 -8.74 -11.59 14.93
N PHE A 96 -8.27 -12.04 13.77
CA PHE A 96 -7.23 -11.37 13.02
C PHE A 96 -7.67 -9.96 12.59
N GLY A 97 -8.86 -9.81 11.99
CA GLY A 97 -9.42 -8.51 11.63
C GLY A 97 -9.56 -7.56 12.84
N VAL A 98 -10.02 -8.07 13.99
CA VAL A 98 -10.06 -7.32 15.25
C VAL A 98 -8.68 -6.81 15.65
N LEU A 99 -7.65 -7.65 15.54
CA LEU A 99 -6.28 -7.27 15.89
C LEU A 99 -5.73 -6.21 14.94
N VAL A 100 -5.94 -6.38 13.63
CA VAL A 100 -5.54 -5.39 12.60
C VAL A 100 -6.17 -4.03 12.91
N SER A 101 -7.46 -4.02 13.23
CA SER A 101 -8.15 -2.78 13.60
C SER A 101 -7.57 -2.16 14.89
N ALA A 102 -7.40 -2.96 15.95
CA ALA A 102 -6.92 -2.48 17.24
C ALA A 102 -5.49 -1.93 17.18
N ILE A 103 -4.57 -2.64 16.54
CA ILE A 103 -3.19 -2.17 16.35
C ILE A 103 -3.16 -0.96 15.42
N GLY A 104 -3.95 -0.95 14.34
CA GLY A 104 -4.04 0.21 13.44
C GLY A 104 -4.46 1.47 14.19
N MET A 105 -5.48 1.36 15.07
CA MET A 105 -5.91 2.46 15.92
C MET A 105 -4.82 2.89 16.90
N ALA A 106 -4.07 1.93 17.46
CA ALA A 106 -2.94 2.20 18.36
C ALA A 106 -1.87 3.07 17.70
N LEU A 107 -1.44 2.68 16.50
CA LEU A 107 -0.38 3.33 15.75
C LEU A 107 -0.79 4.75 15.33
N ALA A 108 -2.01 4.89 14.82
CA ALA A 108 -2.57 6.18 14.43
C ALA A 108 -2.74 7.13 15.63
N PHE A 109 -3.22 6.62 16.76
CA PHE A 109 -3.34 7.38 18.00
C PHE A 109 -1.97 7.81 18.53
N PHE A 110 -1.00 6.90 18.54
CA PHE A 110 0.36 7.17 18.99
C PHE A 110 1.05 8.25 18.14
N LEU A 111 0.97 8.18 16.81
CA LEU A 111 1.54 9.21 15.93
C LEU A 111 0.91 10.58 16.17
N SER A 112 -0.39 10.59 16.47
CA SER A 112 -1.13 11.81 16.84
C SER A 112 -0.64 12.42 18.16
N LEU A 113 -0.17 11.60 19.11
CA LEU A 113 0.43 12.06 20.37
C LEU A 113 1.86 12.60 20.18
N VAL A 114 2.68 11.94 19.35
CA VAL A 114 4.04 12.40 19.01
C VAL A 114 4.00 13.81 18.40
N ALA A 115 3.03 14.06 17.53
CA ALA A 115 2.73 15.38 16.98
C ALA A 115 2.47 16.47 18.04
N LEU A 116 2.01 16.06 19.23
CA LEU A 116 1.73 16.97 20.32
C LEU A 116 3.00 17.26 21.13
N GLY A 117 3.81 16.23 21.39
CA GLY A 117 5.04 16.31 22.18
C GLY A 117 6.21 16.99 21.47
N LEU A 118 6.27 16.92 20.13
CA LEU A 118 7.36 17.53 19.35
C LEU A 118 7.20 19.04 19.09
N THR A 119 6.17 19.69 19.65
CA THR A 119 5.94 21.12 19.43
C THR A 119 6.31 21.96 20.63
N LYS A 120 7.13 23.00 20.40
CA LYS A 120 7.53 23.98 21.43
C LYS A 120 6.35 24.79 22.01
N ALA A 121 5.22 24.89 21.32
CA ALA A 121 4.06 25.66 21.80
C ALA A 121 3.06 24.74 22.54
N PRO A 122 2.57 25.11 23.74
CA PRO A 122 1.58 24.32 24.46
C PRO A 122 0.32 24.14 23.62
N ALA A 123 -0.22 22.92 23.59
CA ALA A 123 -1.49 22.66 22.93
C ALA A 123 -2.60 23.47 23.62
N ASN A 124 -3.46 24.18 22.86
CA ASN A 124 -4.66 24.80 23.43
C ASN A 124 -5.45 23.73 24.22
N GLN A 125 -6.00 24.08 25.38
CA GLN A 125 -6.79 23.19 26.26
C GLN A 125 -7.82 22.36 25.49
N THR A 126 -8.50 22.94 24.50
CA THR A 126 -9.49 22.25 23.65
C THR A 126 -8.91 21.06 22.88
N ARG A 127 -7.67 21.16 22.38
CA ARG A 127 -7.01 20.09 21.63
C ARG A 127 -6.58 18.95 22.55
N ALA A 128 -5.99 19.28 23.70
CA ALA A 128 -5.64 18.28 24.71
C ALA A 128 -6.89 17.57 25.27
N PHE A 129 -7.98 18.31 25.45
CA PHE A 129 -9.27 17.78 25.87
C PHE A 129 -9.87 16.82 24.84
N CYS A 130 -9.93 17.21 23.55
CA CYS A 130 -10.40 16.32 22.49
C CYS A 130 -9.54 15.04 22.39
N LEU A 131 -8.22 15.14 22.56
CA LEU A 131 -7.31 13.99 22.57
C LEU A 131 -7.56 13.04 23.74
N GLY A 132 -7.76 13.57 24.95
CA GLY A 132 -8.06 12.75 26.13
C GLY A 132 -9.43 12.07 26.04
N LEU A 133 -10.45 12.82 25.61
CA LEU A 133 -11.84 12.35 25.58
C LEU A 133 -12.09 11.35 24.45
N LEU A 134 -11.50 11.57 23.26
CA LEU A 134 -11.59 10.62 22.13
C LEU A 134 -10.60 9.46 22.27
N GLY A 135 -9.48 9.65 22.97
CA GLY A 135 -8.47 8.62 23.18
C GLY A 135 -8.84 7.55 24.20
N ALA A 136 -9.58 7.91 25.26
CA ALA A 136 -9.96 6.94 26.31
C ALA A 136 -10.81 5.76 25.80
N PRO A 137 -11.85 5.96 24.95
CA PRO A 137 -12.59 4.86 24.32
C PRO A 137 -11.72 3.99 23.40
N ILE A 138 -10.80 4.61 22.65
CA ILE A 138 -9.87 3.89 21.76
C ILE A 138 -8.94 2.99 22.60
N ILE A 139 -8.33 3.52 23.65
CA ILE A 139 -7.46 2.75 24.55
C ILE A 139 -8.23 1.63 25.25
N TYR A 140 -9.46 1.90 25.71
CA TYR A 140 -10.31 0.91 26.35
C TYR A 140 -10.66 -0.24 25.40
N THR A 141 -11.16 0.08 24.20
CA THR A 141 -11.54 -0.92 23.19
C THR A 141 -10.34 -1.72 22.70
N MET A 142 -9.18 -1.07 22.53
CA MET A 142 -7.92 -1.76 22.25
C MET A 142 -7.58 -2.74 23.37
N LYS A 143 -7.45 -2.28 24.62
CA LYS A 143 -7.09 -3.14 25.77
C LYS A 143 -8.00 -4.37 25.85
N HIS A 144 -9.31 -4.16 25.75
CA HIS A 144 -10.29 -5.25 25.81
C HIS A 144 -10.19 -6.21 24.61
N SER A 145 -9.93 -5.71 23.41
CA SER A 145 -9.82 -6.55 22.20
C SER A 145 -8.55 -7.40 22.19
N LEU A 146 -7.47 -6.87 22.77
CA LEU A 146 -6.17 -7.55 22.89
C LEU A 146 -6.18 -8.65 23.96
N LEU A 147 -6.93 -8.44 25.04
CA LEU A 147 -7.23 -9.48 26.03
C LEU A 147 -7.98 -10.66 25.38
N ILE A 148 -8.98 -10.38 24.53
CA ILE A 148 -9.74 -11.43 23.84
C ILE A 148 -8.87 -12.21 22.85
N SER A 149 -7.97 -11.52 22.14
CA SER A 149 -7.06 -12.18 21.18
C SER A 149 -5.85 -12.86 21.85
N ARG A 150 -5.77 -12.86 23.20
CA ARG A 150 -4.61 -13.38 23.98
C ARG A 150 -3.28 -12.80 23.50
N SER A 151 -3.27 -11.54 23.08
CA SER A 151 -2.08 -10.88 22.56
C SER A 151 -1.61 -9.79 23.54
N ASP A 152 -0.84 -10.20 24.54
CA ASP A 152 -0.28 -9.28 25.55
C ASP A 152 0.82 -8.36 25.00
N LYS A 153 1.17 -8.49 23.72
CA LYS A 153 2.35 -7.90 23.07
C LYS A 153 2.11 -6.54 22.42
N VAL A 154 1.05 -5.81 22.78
CA VAL A 154 0.78 -4.50 22.14
C VAL A 154 1.80 -3.43 22.38
N LEU A 155 2.38 -3.45 23.56
CA LEU A 155 3.51 -2.60 23.87
C LEU A 155 4.73 -2.93 23.00
N GLU A 156 4.96 -4.20 22.68
CA GLU A 156 6.05 -4.65 21.80
C GLU A 156 5.87 -4.13 20.37
N TYR A 157 4.66 -4.23 19.78
CA TYR A 157 4.40 -3.67 18.43
C TYR A 157 4.61 -2.16 18.40
N LEU A 158 4.13 -1.44 19.44
CA LEU A 158 4.30 0.01 19.55
C LEU A 158 5.77 0.41 19.71
N LEU A 159 6.53 -0.31 20.54
CA LEU A 159 7.96 -0.08 20.71
C LEU A 159 8.72 -0.33 19.40
N ILE A 160 8.47 -1.45 18.73
CA ILE A 160 9.08 -1.77 17.43
C ILE A 160 8.75 -0.68 16.41
N PHE A 161 7.48 -0.27 16.32
CA PHE A 161 7.05 0.82 15.44
C PHE A 161 7.81 2.12 15.73
N VAL A 162 7.96 2.50 17.00
CA VAL A 162 8.71 3.70 17.39
C VAL A 162 10.18 3.60 16.94
N TYR A 163 10.86 2.51 17.26
CA TYR A 163 12.27 2.35 16.91
C TYR A 163 12.49 2.35 15.39
N ILE A 164 11.67 1.59 14.65
CA ILE A 164 11.76 1.56 13.18
C ILE A 164 11.42 2.94 12.60
N SER A 165 10.43 3.65 13.14
CA SER A 165 10.06 4.99 12.67
C SER A 165 11.20 5.99 12.80
N MET A 166 11.92 5.98 13.93
CA MET A 166 13.05 6.87 14.15
C MET A 166 14.21 6.58 13.19
N ILE A 167 14.50 5.30 12.95
CA ILE A 167 15.57 4.88 12.03
C ILE A 167 15.20 5.21 10.59
N LEU A 168 13.99 4.84 10.14
CA LEU A 168 13.54 5.03 8.76
C LEU A 168 13.47 6.51 8.39
N LEU A 169 12.84 7.34 9.24
CA LEU A 169 12.68 8.77 8.99
C LEU A 169 13.99 9.55 9.06
N TYR A 170 15.00 9.03 9.77
CA TYR A 170 16.36 9.60 9.78
C TYR A 170 17.13 9.23 8.50
N LEU A 171 17.06 7.97 8.08
CA LEU A 171 17.81 7.47 6.90
C LEU A 171 17.19 7.88 5.57
N LEU A 172 15.88 8.15 5.51
CA LEU A 172 15.13 8.46 4.30
C LEU A 172 14.51 9.86 4.34
N PRO A 173 15.33 10.93 4.35
CA PRO A 173 14.83 12.29 4.33
C PRO A 173 14.03 12.55 3.05
N ARG A 174 12.92 13.27 3.18
CA ARG A 174 12.03 13.72 2.09
C ARG A 174 11.31 12.62 1.30
N CYS A 175 11.50 11.34 1.62
CA CYS A 175 10.80 10.23 0.95
C CYS A 175 9.29 10.17 1.26
N PHE A 176 8.88 10.64 2.44
CA PHE A 176 7.51 10.44 2.94
C PHE A 176 6.89 11.73 3.47
N THR A 177 5.57 11.79 3.44
CA THR A 177 4.77 12.62 4.36
C THR A 177 4.54 11.87 5.69
N PRO A 178 4.09 12.54 6.77
CA PRO A 178 3.72 11.86 8.01
C PRO A 178 2.67 10.75 7.82
N GLY A 179 1.68 10.96 6.96
CA GLY A 179 0.65 9.96 6.63
C GLY A 179 1.19 8.77 5.85
N GLU A 180 2.04 9.01 4.84
CA GLU A 180 2.68 7.94 4.06
C GLU A 180 3.60 7.10 4.93
N ALA A 181 4.37 7.75 5.81
CA ALA A 181 5.20 7.08 6.80
C ALA A 181 4.36 6.21 7.73
N LEU A 182 3.19 6.68 8.20
CA LEU A 182 2.28 5.88 9.03
C LEU A 182 1.83 4.61 8.32
N LEU A 183 1.44 4.68 7.04
CA LEU A 183 0.98 3.52 6.29
C LEU A 183 2.09 2.49 6.10
N ILE A 184 3.29 2.93 5.71
CA ILE A 184 4.43 2.05 5.42
C ILE A 184 4.99 1.45 6.70
N LEU A 185 5.24 2.26 7.73
CA LEU A 185 5.73 1.80 9.02
C LEU A 185 4.68 0.93 9.73
N GLY A 186 3.39 1.26 9.55
CA GLY A 186 2.30 0.43 10.03
C GLY A 186 2.35 -0.97 9.43
N ALA A 187 2.46 -1.06 8.10
CA ALA A 187 2.59 -2.33 7.39
C ALA A 187 3.79 -3.15 7.90
N PHE A 188 4.98 -2.54 8.04
CA PHE A 188 6.16 -3.22 8.57
C PHE A 188 5.96 -3.75 10.00
N SER A 189 5.33 -2.96 10.88
CA SER A 189 5.05 -3.39 12.26
C SER A 189 4.08 -4.56 12.33
N PHE A 190 3.10 -4.62 11.42
CA PHE A 190 2.27 -5.81 11.26
C PHE A 190 3.12 -6.98 10.78
N ASP A 191 3.79 -6.86 9.64
CA ASP A 191 4.58 -7.92 9.00
C ASP A 191 5.58 -8.61 9.93
N VAL A 192 6.34 -7.85 10.74
CA VAL A 192 7.32 -8.40 11.71
C VAL A 192 6.66 -9.36 12.70
N THR A 193 5.36 -9.22 12.93
CA THR A 193 4.70 -9.86 14.05
C THR A 193 3.54 -10.79 13.63
N THR A 194 3.07 -10.66 12.40
CA THR A 194 2.09 -11.55 11.73
C THR A 194 2.51 -13.04 11.72
N PRO A 195 3.79 -13.45 11.56
CA PRO A 195 4.17 -14.87 11.51
C PRO A 195 3.80 -15.67 12.75
N LYS A 196 3.91 -15.06 13.94
CA LYS A 196 3.50 -15.69 15.21
C LYS A 196 1.98 -15.83 15.31
N LEU A 197 1.27 -14.87 14.75
CA LEU A 197 -0.17 -14.76 14.83
C LEU A 197 -0.86 -15.67 13.80
N ILE A 198 -0.37 -15.75 12.56
CA ILE A 198 -0.79 -16.72 11.55
C ILE A 198 -0.59 -18.15 12.08
N LYS A 199 0.54 -18.43 12.73
CA LYS A 199 0.82 -19.76 13.32
C LYS A 199 -0.13 -20.12 14.48
N LEU A 200 -0.65 -19.13 15.20
CA LEU A 200 -1.67 -19.30 16.25
C LEU A 200 -3.07 -19.47 15.64
N THR A 201 -3.38 -18.75 14.56
CA THR A 201 -4.67 -18.84 13.84
C THR A 201 -4.80 -20.15 13.07
N LEU A 202 -3.74 -20.59 12.38
CA LEU A 202 -3.69 -21.87 11.66
C LEU A 202 -3.68 -23.08 12.59
N LYS A 203 -3.16 -22.95 13.82
CA LYS A 203 -3.26 -24.01 14.84
C LYS A 203 -4.69 -24.21 15.38
N CYS A 204 -5.57 -23.21 15.24
CA CYS A 204 -6.97 -23.32 15.69
C CYS A 204 -7.89 -23.97 14.65
N ASN A 205 -7.42 -24.16 13.42
CA ASN A 205 -8.17 -24.88 12.38
C ASN A 205 -7.55 -26.27 12.26
N ASP A 206 -8.13 -27.26 12.94
CA ASP A 206 -7.67 -28.65 12.93
C ASP A 206 -7.39 -29.13 11.49
N GLY A 207 -6.11 -29.35 11.16
CA GLY A 207 -5.68 -30.08 9.96
C GLY A 207 -5.49 -29.30 8.65
N ALA A 208 -5.87 -28.02 8.54
CA ALA A 208 -5.67 -27.27 7.30
C ALA A 208 -4.23 -26.71 7.20
N GLN A 209 -3.37 -27.35 6.40
CA GLN A 209 -2.07 -26.79 6.05
C GLN A 209 -2.26 -25.46 5.29
N GLY A 210 -1.66 -24.37 5.77
CA GLY A 210 -1.68 -23.08 5.06
C GLY A 210 -1.04 -23.21 3.67
N GLU A 211 -1.54 -22.47 2.68
CA GLU A 211 -0.99 -22.53 1.33
C GLU A 211 0.48 -22.05 1.32
N PRO A 212 1.40 -22.79 0.67
CA PRO A 212 2.80 -22.38 0.51
C PRO A 212 3.00 -20.94 0.01
N ALA A 213 2.06 -20.42 -0.80
CA ALA A 213 2.09 -19.05 -1.32
C ALA A 213 1.95 -17.98 -0.24
N ASP A 214 1.14 -18.22 0.81
CA ASP A 214 0.93 -17.22 1.87
C ASP A 214 2.18 -17.03 2.73
N TYR A 215 2.98 -18.09 2.89
CA TYR A 215 4.29 -17.99 3.54
C TYR A 215 5.30 -17.21 2.69
N LEU A 216 5.16 -17.20 1.37
CA LEU A 216 6.06 -16.47 0.49
C LEU A 216 5.88 -14.95 0.63
N LEU A 217 4.64 -14.45 0.69
CA LEU A 217 4.37 -13.04 1.02
C LEU A 217 4.92 -12.70 2.40
N LEU A 218 4.59 -13.52 3.40
CA LEU A 218 5.04 -13.31 4.78
C LEU A 218 6.57 -13.19 4.85
N VAL A 219 7.30 -14.08 4.19
CA VAL A 219 8.76 -14.11 4.24
C VAL A 219 9.38 -12.97 3.41
N ALA A 220 8.80 -12.64 2.26
CA ALA A 220 9.21 -11.51 1.44
C ALA A 220 8.95 -10.15 2.13
N SER A 221 7.80 -10.00 2.82
CA SER A 221 7.41 -8.77 3.51
C SER A 221 8.11 -8.61 4.86
N SER A 222 8.22 -9.67 5.67
CA SER A 222 8.69 -9.57 7.07
C SER A 222 10.20 -9.67 7.30
N ASN A 223 10.98 -10.36 6.45
CA ASN A 223 12.46 -10.44 6.62
C ASN A 223 13.30 -9.99 5.42
N GLY A 224 12.77 -9.93 4.19
CA GLY A 224 13.56 -9.61 2.99
C GLY A 224 13.93 -8.13 2.85
N CYS A 225 13.04 -7.22 3.25
CA CYS A 225 13.23 -5.79 3.03
C CYS A 225 13.63 -5.03 4.30
N GLY A 226 12.94 -5.17 5.44
CA GLY A 226 13.21 -4.32 6.62
C GLY A 226 14.54 -4.59 7.35
N PHE A 227 14.78 -5.82 7.78
CA PHE A 227 16.03 -6.18 8.50
C PHE A 227 17.25 -6.20 7.58
N SER A 228 17.08 -6.71 6.36
CA SER A 228 18.07 -6.62 5.29
C SER A 228 18.41 -5.15 5.01
N TRP A 229 17.43 -4.25 4.92
CA TRP A 229 17.66 -2.81 4.70
C TRP A 229 18.40 -2.13 5.84
N ILE A 230 18.01 -2.36 7.10
CA ILE A 230 18.72 -1.78 8.26
C ILE A 230 20.16 -2.28 8.28
N PHE A 231 20.38 -3.57 8.01
CA PHE A 231 21.70 -4.17 7.96
C PHE A 231 22.54 -3.67 6.76
N PHE A 232 21.98 -3.62 5.56
CA PHE A 232 22.66 -3.09 4.37
C PHE A 232 22.94 -1.59 4.49
N ALA A 233 21.98 -0.79 4.95
CA ALA A 233 22.14 0.64 5.12
C ALA A 233 23.22 0.96 6.17
N THR A 234 23.20 0.28 7.31
CA THR A 234 24.26 0.46 8.32
C THR A 234 25.62 0.04 7.77
N LEU A 235 25.74 -1.14 7.17
CA LEU A 235 27.00 -1.60 6.61
C LEU A 235 27.54 -0.69 5.51
N PHE A 236 26.70 -0.20 4.59
CA PHE A 236 27.15 0.67 3.50
C PHE A 236 27.44 2.11 3.94
N ILE A 237 26.76 2.61 4.97
CA ILE A 237 27.12 3.91 5.57
C ILE A 237 28.51 3.84 6.21
N PHE A 238 28.89 2.69 6.76
CA PHE A 238 30.21 2.47 7.36
C PHE A 238 31.28 1.92 6.39
N HIS A 239 30.92 1.47 5.19
CA HIS A 239 31.83 0.83 4.24
C HIS A 239 32.21 1.75 3.06
N GLY A 240 33.28 2.53 3.25
CA GLY A 240 34.13 3.08 2.18
C GLY A 240 33.46 3.85 1.03
N PRO A 241 34.21 4.20 -0.03
CA PRO A 241 33.66 4.89 -1.19
C PRO A 241 32.73 3.96 -2.01
N GLN A 242 31.51 4.45 -2.25
CA GLN A 242 30.49 3.81 -3.09
C GLN A 242 30.97 3.64 -4.55
N GLY A 243 30.49 2.60 -5.22
CA GLY A 243 30.79 2.35 -6.64
C GLY A 243 32.13 1.66 -6.92
N THR A 244 32.81 1.16 -5.88
CA THR A 244 34.00 0.31 -6.02
C THR A 244 33.60 -1.15 -6.27
N TRP A 245 34.45 -1.89 -7.00
CA TRP A 245 34.25 -3.33 -7.24
C TRP A 245 34.20 -4.14 -5.94
N THR A 246 34.98 -3.74 -4.93
CA THR A 246 35.00 -4.38 -3.60
C THR A 246 33.68 -4.23 -2.86
N SER A 247 33.12 -3.02 -2.84
CA SER A 247 31.80 -2.74 -2.27
C SER A 247 30.70 -3.53 -2.99
N SER A 248 30.79 -3.63 -4.31
CA SER A 248 29.86 -4.43 -5.12
C SER A 248 29.97 -5.93 -4.82
N LEU A 249 31.19 -6.46 -4.71
CA LEU A 249 31.43 -7.86 -4.36
C LEU A 249 30.90 -8.16 -2.95
N PHE A 250 31.18 -7.27 -1.99
CA PHE A 250 30.68 -7.38 -0.63
C PHE A 250 29.15 -7.40 -0.58
N PHE A 251 28.49 -6.50 -1.33
CA PHE A 251 27.04 -6.48 -1.44
C PHE A 251 26.49 -7.81 -1.96
N HIS A 252 26.97 -8.29 -3.10
CA HIS A 252 26.49 -9.55 -3.71
C HIS A 252 26.76 -10.77 -2.82
N MET A 253 27.94 -10.83 -2.19
CA MET A 253 28.29 -11.90 -1.24
C MET A 253 27.36 -11.88 -0.02
N MET A 254 27.09 -10.69 0.54
CA MET A 254 26.20 -10.57 1.68
C MET A 254 24.75 -10.91 1.30
N THR A 255 24.28 -10.46 0.14
CA THR A 255 22.96 -10.84 -0.38
C THR A 255 22.87 -12.36 -0.56
N ALA A 256 23.91 -13.01 -1.06
CA ALA A 256 23.96 -14.46 -1.19
C ALA A 256 23.93 -15.17 0.17
N VAL A 257 24.69 -14.68 1.16
CA VAL A 257 24.68 -15.22 2.54
C VAL A 257 23.31 -15.09 3.19
N LEU A 258 22.67 -13.92 3.08
CA LEU A 258 21.32 -13.70 3.63
C LEU A 258 20.27 -14.54 2.88
N GLY A 259 20.36 -14.60 1.55
CA GLY A 259 19.44 -15.36 0.71
C GLY A 259 19.54 -16.87 0.94
N LEU A 260 20.75 -17.44 0.83
CA LEU A 260 20.98 -18.88 0.95
C LEU A 260 21.05 -19.36 2.40
N GLY A 261 21.58 -18.54 3.31
CA GLY A 261 21.81 -18.92 4.71
C GLY A 261 20.63 -18.65 5.65
N ILE A 262 19.76 -17.67 5.33
CA ILE A 262 18.62 -17.31 6.19
C ILE A 262 17.31 -17.52 5.45
N PHE A 263 17.14 -16.92 4.28
CA PHE A 263 15.86 -16.86 3.58
C PHE A 263 15.39 -18.24 3.08
N ILE A 264 16.25 -18.98 2.35
CA ILE A 264 15.92 -20.31 1.83
C ILE A 264 15.64 -21.33 2.96
N PRO A 265 16.48 -21.47 4.01
CA PRO A 265 16.22 -22.39 5.11
C PRO A 265 14.95 -22.03 5.88
N TRP A 266 14.65 -20.74 6.02
CA TRP A 266 13.44 -20.29 6.70
C TRP A 266 12.19 -20.62 5.89
N LEU A 267 12.19 -20.36 4.57
CA LEU A 267 11.13 -20.81 3.66
C LEU A 267 10.99 -22.32 3.67
N HIS A 268 12.10 -23.07 3.66
CA HIS A 268 12.09 -24.52 3.74
C HIS A 268 11.42 -25.00 5.04
N GLY A 269 11.71 -24.36 6.18
CA GLY A 269 11.08 -24.67 7.46
C GLY A 269 9.57 -24.39 7.49
N LEU A 270 9.10 -23.39 6.73
CA LEU A 270 7.68 -23.03 6.64
C LEU A 270 6.91 -23.91 5.63
N ILE A 271 7.45 -24.06 4.42
CA ILE A 271 6.84 -24.80 3.30
C ILE A 271 7.02 -26.33 3.46
N ARG A 272 8.00 -26.77 4.27
CA ARG A 272 8.42 -28.18 4.46
C ARG A 272 8.87 -28.90 3.19
N MET A 273 9.08 -28.16 2.11
CA MET A 273 9.62 -28.62 0.83
C MET A 273 10.76 -27.69 0.43
N HIS A 274 11.64 -28.12 -0.48
CA HIS A 274 12.67 -27.24 -1.00
C HIS A 274 12.02 -26.07 -1.79
N PRO A 275 12.20 -24.80 -1.39
CA PRO A 275 11.40 -23.69 -1.93
C PRO A 275 11.55 -23.49 -3.43
N LEU A 276 12.77 -23.66 -3.97
CA LEU A 276 13.02 -23.51 -5.41
C LEU A 276 12.34 -24.61 -6.22
N LEU A 277 12.36 -25.86 -5.72
CA LEU A 277 11.70 -26.99 -6.40
C LEU A 277 10.18 -26.83 -6.36
N TRP A 278 9.65 -26.37 -5.22
CA TRP A 278 8.26 -26.03 -5.10
C TRP A 278 7.87 -24.93 -6.11
N LEU A 279 8.66 -23.85 -6.21
CA LEU A 279 8.39 -22.74 -7.12
C LEU A 279 8.41 -23.20 -8.58
N THR A 280 9.42 -23.97 -9.01
CA THR A 280 9.48 -24.47 -10.39
C THR A 280 8.32 -25.38 -10.73
N HIS A 281 7.95 -26.29 -9.80
CA HIS A 281 6.79 -27.15 -10.00
C HIS A 281 5.49 -26.34 -10.03
N PHE A 282 5.36 -25.33 -9.18
CA PHE A 282 4.21 -24.43 -9.13
C PHE A 282 4.04 -23.64 -10.43
N LEU A 283 5.12 -23.07 -10.97
CA LEU A 283 5.08 -22.27 -12.19
C LEU A 283 4.71 -23.10 -13.43
N LEU A 284 5.19 -24.34 -13.50
CA LEU A 284 4.99 -25.24 -14.65
C LEU A 284 3.78 -26.19 -14.46
N HIS A 285 2.99 -26.00 -13.42
CA HIS A 285 1.94 -26.95 -13.03
C HIS A 285 0.81 -27.07 -14.07
N THR A 286 0.40 -25.95 -14.67
CA THR A 286 -0.72 -25.89 -15.61
C THR A 286 -0.34 -25.16 -16.89
N GLN A 287 -1.00 -25.53 -18.00
CA GLN A 287 -0.80 -24.86 -19.29
C GLN A 287 -1.20 -23.38 -19.22
N THR A 288 -2.23 -23.04 -18.43
CA THR A 288 -2.65 -21.64 -18.21
C THR A 288 -1.53 -20.81 -17.59
N ARG A 289 -0.81 -21.35 -16.60
CA ARG A 289 0.33 -20.66 -15.99
C ARG A 289 1.46 -20.44 -16.98
N VAL A 290 1.77 -21.45 -17.79
CA VAL A 290 2.81 -21.33 -18.83
C VAL A 290 2.44 -20.25 -19.86
N TYR A 291 1.20 -20.23 -20.35
CA TYR A 291 0.75 -19.19 -21.29
C TYR A 291 0.79 -17.79 -20.67
N LEU A 292 0.39 -17.65 -19.40
CA LEU A 292 0.48 -16.38 -18.68
C LEU A 292 1.93 -15.92 -18.51
N LEU A 293 2.86 -16.83 -18.20
CA LEU A 293 4.28 -16.51 -18.05
C LEU A 293 4.90 -16.06 -19.37
N VAL A 294 4.60 -16.73 -20.49
CA VAL A 294 5.05 -16.31 -21.83
C VAL A 294 4.47 -14.95 -22.21
N TYR A 295 3.19 -14.71 -21.91
CA TYR A 295 2.55 -13.43 -22.15
C TYR A 295 3.19 -12.30 -21.32
N TRP A 296 3.44 -12.52 -20.03
CA TRP A 296 4.09 -11.54 -19.16
C TRP A 296 5.55 -11.29 -19.55
N ASP A 297 6.26 -12.31 -20.04
CA ASP A 297 7.61 -12.13 -20.58
C ASP A 297 7.60 -11.22 -21.81
N TYR A 298 6.65 -11.42 -22.74
CA TYR A 298 6.47 -10.53 -23.89
C TYR A 298 6.17 -9.08 -23.47
N VAL A 299 5.22 -8.88 -22.54
CA VAL A 299 4.87 -7.54 -22.04
C VAL A 299 6.07 -6.88 -21.33
N SER A 300 6.84 -7.66 -20.56
CA SER A 300 8.05 -7.20 -19.88
C SER A 300 9.14 -6.79 -20.88
N CYS A 301 9.39 -7.60 -21.91
CA CYS A 301 10.31 -7.28 -22.99
C CYS A 301 9.91 -5.99 -23.73
N HIS A 302 8.62 -5.83 -24.02
CA HIS A 302 8.08 -4.61 -24.63
C HIS A 302 8.28 -3.37 -23.73
N SER A 303 8.08 -3.52 -22.41
CA SER A 303 8.32 -2.44 -21.45
C SER A 303 9.79 -2.03 -21.38
N LEU A 304 10.71 -3.00 -21.42
CA LEU A 304 12.16 -2.75 -21.42
C LEU A 304 12.57 -2.04 -22.71
N TRP A 305 12.09 -2.53 -23.85
CA TRP A 305 12.31 -1.88 -25.15
C TRP A 305 11.84 -0.42 -25.12
N TYR A 306 10.64 -0.15 -24.59
CA TYR A 306 10.12 1.21 -24.47
C TYR A 306 11.01 2.12 -23.58
N VAL A 307 11.52 1.60 -22.45
CA VAL A 307 12.44 2.35 -21.58
C VAL A 307 13.71 2.74 -22.32
N PHE A 308 14.32 1.80 -23.04
CA PHE A 308 15.53 2.08 -23.83
C PHE A 308 15.26 3.03 -24.98
N TYR A 309 14.16 2.83 -25.70
CA TYR A 309 13.74 3.69 -26.81
C TYR A 309 13.51 5.13 -26.36
N GLN A 310 12.79 5.34 -25.26
CA GLN A 310 12.49 6.68 -24.75
C GLN A 310 13.76 7.40 -24.26
N ASN A 311 14.68 6.69 -23.61
CA ASN A 311 15.98 7.22 -23.21
C ASN A 311 16.88 7.58 -24.41
N ALA A 312 16.86 6.76 -25.47
CA ALA A 312 17.60 7.03 -26.69
C ALA A 312 17.04 8.27 -27.42
N ARG A 313 15.71 8.38 -27.53
CA ARG A 313 15.03 9.51 -28.19
C ARG A 313 15.28 10.85 -27.49
N LEU A 314 15.12 10.90 -26.16
CA LEU A 314 15.26 12.16 -25.40
C LEU A 314 16.72 12.64 -25.31
N SER A 315 17.70 11.75 -25.49
CA SER A 315 19.10 12.15 -25.65
C SER A 315 19.34 13.01 -26.91
N SER A 316 18.38 13.04 -27.85
CA SER A 316 18.46 13.77 -29.12
C SER A 316 17.61 15.06 -29.16
N GLU A 317 16.65 15.29 -28.26
CA GLU A 317 15.72 16.43 -28.31
C GLU A 317 15.53 17.09 -26.92
N SER A 318 16.00 18.33 -26.75
CA SER A 318 15.95 19.05 -25.46
C SER A 318 14.57 19.69 -25.17
N LYS A 319 13.56 18.92 -24.78
CA LYS A 319 12.32 19.46 -24.19
C LYS A 319 11.86 18.64 -22.98
N GLN A 320 12.05 19.18 -21.78
CA GLN A 320 12.20 18.40 -20.53
C GLN A 320 11.00 18.42 -19.56
N HIS A 321 9.81 18.99 -19.85
CA HIS A 321 8.80 19.17 -18.78
C HIS A 321 7.36 18.67 -19.01
N GLN A 322 6.91 18.39 -20.23
CA GLN A 322 5.54 17.87 -20.46
C GLN A 322 5.46 16.36 -20.74
N THR A 323 6.60 15.69 -20.91
CA THR A 323 6.67 14.27 -21.29
C THR A 323 6.50 13.31 -20.11
N SER A 324 6.75 13.72 -18.87
CA SER A 324 6.82 12.77 -17.73
C SER A 324 5.47 12.13 -17.37
N THR A 325 4.36 12.89 -17.40
CA THR A 325 3.05 12.34 -17.01
C THR A 325 2.58 11.27 -17.99
N MET A 326 2.63 11.54 -19.30
CA MET A 326 2.21 10.55 -20.32
C MET A 326 3.07 9.29 -20.27
N ILE A 327 4.39 9.45 -20.10
CA ILE A 327 5.33 8.34 -19.96
C ILE A 327 5.02 7.49 -18.71
N ARG A 328 4.66 8.12 -17.58
CA ARG A 328 4.27 7.38 -16.37
C ARG A 328 2.97 6.61 -16.55
N LYS A 329 1.98 7.22 -17.21
CA LYS A 329 0.68 6.58 -17.45
C LYS A 329 0.75 5.41 -18.43
N TYR A 330 1.74 5.39 -19.31
CA TYR A 330 2.07 4.19 -20.10
C TYR A 330 2.32 2.95 -19.21
N PHE A 331 3.06 3.08 -18.10
CA PHE A 331 3.26 1.96 -17.17
C PHE A 331 2.00 1.60 -16.37
N HIS A 332 1.09 2.56 -16.15
CA HIS A 332 -0.21 2.26 -15.54
C HIS A 332 -1.06 1.40 -16.49
N VAL A 333 -1.01 1.67 -17.79
CA VAL A 333 -1.66 0.82 -18.80
C VAL A 333 -1.00 -0.56 -18.89
N ILE A 334 0.34 -0.63 -18.91
CA ILE A 334 1.06 -1.91 -18.92
C ILE A 334 0.67 -2.77 -17.71
N VAL A 335 0.60 -2.18 -16.52
CA VAL A 335 0.28 -2.96 -15.32
C VAL A 335 -1.18 -3.46 -15.36
N VAL A 336 -2.12 -2.69 -15.91
CA VAL A 336 -3.50 -3.18 -16.18
C VAL A 336 -3.48 -4.38 -17.11
N VAL A 337 -2.78 -4.27 -18.23
CA VAL A 337 -2.63 -5.33 -19.25
C VAL A 337 -1.98 -6.58 -18.66
N THR A 338 -1.07 -6.41 -17.70
CA THR A 338 -0.40 -7.52 -16.99
C THR A 338 -1.31 -8.18 -15.95
N TYR A 339 -1.99 -7.37 -15.12
CA TYR A 339 -2.79 -7.85 -13.99
C TYR A 339 -4.11 -8.48 -14.42
N MET A 340 -4.80 -7.91 -15.41
CA MET A 340 -6.11 -8.39 -15.85
C MET A 340 -6.17 -9.89 -16.16
N PRO A 341 -5.31 -10.44 -17.06
CA PRO A 341 -5.33 -11.88 -17.33
C PRO A 341 -4.92 -12.70 -16.10
N GLY A 342 -4.02 -12.19 -15.26
CA GLY A 342 -3.69 -12.86 -13.99
C GLY A 342 -4.88 -12.94 -13.03
N LEU A 343 -5.67 -11.86 -12.92
CA LEU A 343 -6.85 -11.80 -12.05
C LEU A 343 -7.97 -12.74 -12.51
N MET A 344 -8.15 -12.86 -13.83
CA MET A 344 -9.22 -13.65 -14.43
C MET A 344 -8.88 -15.14 -14.53
N TYR A 345 -7.62 -15.48 -14.85
CA TYR A 345 -7.23 -16.86 -15.15
C TYR A 345 -6.48 -17.57 -14.01
N ASP A 346 -5.62 -16.88 -13.26
CA ASP A 346 -4.88 -17.49 -12.14
C ASP A 346 -4.39 -16.45 -11.09
N GLN A 347 -5.25 -16.16 -10.11
CA GLN A 347 -4.94 -15.21 -9.03
C GLN A 347 -3.80 -15.69 -8.11
N GLN A 348 -3.58 -17.00 -8.02
CA GLN A 348 -2.53 -17.57 -7.16
C GLN A 348 -1.16 -17.37 -7.81
N LEU A 349 -1.04 -17.58 -9.12
CA LEU A 349 0.15 -17.24 -9.89
C LEU A 349 0.45 -15.74 -9.80
N LEU A 350 -0.55 -14.89 -10.03
CA LEU A 350 -0.37 -13.43 -9.96
C LEU A 350 0.09 -12.98 -8.57
N TYR A 351 -0.47 -13.56 -7.51
CA TYR A 351 -0.03 -13.29 -6.13
C TYR A 351 1.46 -13.61 -5.93
N VAL A 352 1.90 -14.81 -6.31
CA VAL A 352 3.30 -15.23 -6.15
C VAL A 352 4.22 -14.36 -7.00
N ALA A 353 3.85 -14.11 -8.25
CA ALA A 353 4.60 -13.26 -9.17
C ALA A 353 4.74 -11.84 -8.63
N ALA A 354 3.67 -11.24 -8.11
CA ALA A 354 3.71 -9.89 -7.54
C ALA A 354 4.64 -9.79 -6.33
N VAL A 355 4.67 -10.80 -5.45
CA VAL A 355 5.60 -10.84 -4.31
C VAL A 355 7.05 -10.94 -4.78
N VAL A 356 7.33 -11.79 -5.77
CA VAL A 356 8.67 -11.90 -6.37
C VAL A 356 9.07 -10.57 -7.02
N CYS A 357 8.17 -9.93 -7.76
CA CYS A 357 8.40 -8.60 -8.35
C CYS A 357 8.69 -7.54 -7.28
N LEU A 358 8.00 -7.56 -6.13
CA LEU A 358 8.26 -6.63 -5.03
C LEU A 358 9.69 -6.79 -4.50
N ALA A 359 10.13 -8.04 -4.32
CA ALA A 359 11.50 -8.35 -3.91
C ALA A 359 12.53 -7.89 -4.96
N VAL A 360 12.25 -8.12 -6.25
CA VAL A 360 13.12 -7.67 -7.35
C VAL A 360 13.19 -6.16 -7.44
N PHE A 361 12.06 -5.44 -7.38
CA PHE A 361 12.05 -3.98 -7.45
C PHE A 361 12.80 -3.37 -6.28
N THR A 362 12.59 -3.89 -5.07
CA THR A 362 13.32 -3.43 -3.88
C THR A 362 14.83 -3.71 -4.01
N PHE A 363 15.21 -4.87 -4.54
CA PHE A 363 16.62 -5.20 -4.79
C PHE A 363 17.26 -4.29 -5.84
N LEU A 364 16.60 -4.05 -6.97
CA LEU A 364 17.10 -3.16 -8.02
C LEU A 364 17.23 -1.72 -7.52
N GLU A 365 16.30 -1.29 -6.66
CA GLU A 365 16.37 0.03 -6.04
C GLU A 365 17.59 0.14 -5.09
N TYR A 366 17.98 -0.93 -4.39
CA TYR A 366 19.24 -0.96 -3.64
C TYR A 366 20.47 -0.91 -4.55
N VAL A 367 20.47 -1.69 -5.62
CA VAL A 367 21.55 -1.70 -6.61
C VAL A 367 21.74 -0.30 -7.19
N ARG A 368 20.65 0.41 -7.50
CA ARG A 368 20.65 1.81 -7.94
C ARG A 368 21.14 2.74 -6.83
N TYR A 369 20.56 2.65 -5.63
CA TYR A 369 20.85 3.54 -4.52
C TYR A 369 22.31 3.47 -4.07
N PHE A 370 22.91 2.28 -4.01
CA PHE A 370 24.31 2.09 -3.59
C PHE A 370 25.33 2.05 -4.74
N CYS A 371 24.92 2.31 -5.99
CA CYS A 371 25.81 2.23 -7.18
C CYS A 371 26.47 0.85 -7.35
N ILE A 372 25.75 -0.24 -7.11
CA ILE A 372 26.31 -1.59 -7.19
C ILE A 372 26.58 -1.97 -8.65
N TRP A 373 27.80 -2.37 -8.97
CA TRP A 373 28.17 -2.81 -10.31
C TRP A 373 27.57 -4.20 -10.62
N PRO A 374 27.14 -4.50 -11.86
CA PRO A 374 27.20 -3.68 -13.08
C PRO A 374 25.98 -2.77 -13.32
N LEU A 375 24.84 -3.03 -12.67
CA LEU A 375 23.56 -2.40 -13.04
C LEU A 375 23.32 -1.03 -12.41
N GLY A 376 23.98 -0.69 -11.29
CA GLY A 376 23.69 0.50 -10.50
C GLY A 376 23.81 1.80 -11.30
N GLN A 377 24.86 1.94 -12.10
CA GLN A 377 25.06 3.13 -12.94
C GLN A 377 24.05 3.19 -14.10
N THR A 378 23.72 2.04 -14.69
CA THR A 378 22.71 1.93 -15.75
C THR A 378 21.34 2.37 -15.24
N LEU A 379 20.91 1.87 -14.07
CA LEU A 379 19.63 2.25 -13.46
C LEU A 379 19.58 3.74 -13.12
N ARG A 380 20.66 4.31 -12.57
CA ARG A 380 20.75 5.75 -12.28
C ARG A 380 20.65 6.62 -13.52
N ARG A 381 21.07 6.13 -14.68
CA ARG A 381 20.97 6.85 -15.95
C ARG A 381 19.59 6.74 -16.58
N LEU A 382 18.96 5.57 -16.51
CA LEU A 382 17.69 5.29 -17.20
C LEU A 382 16.45 5.81 -16.45
N LEU A 383 16.44 5.72 -15.11
CA LEU A 383 15.27 6.02 -14.29
C LEU A 383 14.91 7.52 -14.12
N PRO A 384 15.84 8.50 -14.21
CA PRO A 384 15.50 9.92 -14.02
C PRO A 384 14.37 10.45 -14.89
N LEU A 385 14.19 9.91 -16.11
CA LEU A 385 13.12 10.30 -17.03
C LEU A 385 11.71 9.91 -16.55
N PHE A 386 11.62 8.99 -15.59
CA PHE A 386 10.36 8.42 -15.08
C PHE A 386 10.01 8.93 -13.68
N LEU A 387 10.82 9.83 -13.12
CA LEU A 387 10.61 10.40 -11.80
C LEU A 387 9.44 11.38 -11.76
N ASP A 388 8.82 11.47 -10.60
CA ASP A 388 7.78 12.45 -10.29
C ASP A 388 8.17 13.32 -9.08
N GLU A 389 7.40 14.37 -8.81
CA GLU A 389 7.56 15.26 -7.65
C GLU A 389 7.50 14.53 -6.29
N ARG A 390 6.95 13.31 -6.29
CA ARG A 390 6.84 12.44 -5.12
C ARG A 390 8.14 11.70 -4.79
N ASP A 391 9.02 11.53 -5.78
CA ASP A 391 10.34 10.88 -5.64
C ASP A 391 11.44 11.93 -5.36
N SER A 392 11.21 12.78 -4.34
CA SER A 392 12.16 13.86 -3.97
C SER A 392 13.24 13.43 -2.97
N GLY A 393 13.11 12.22 -2.42
CA GLY A 393 14.08 11.63 -1.51
C GLY A 393 15.16 10.80 -2.22
N PRO A 394 16.06 10.16 -1.44
CA PRO A 394 17.10 9.27 -1.97
C PRO A 394 16.56 8.05 -2.74
N LEU A 395 15.37 7.57 -2.36
CA LEU A 395 14.72 6.41 -2.98
C LEU A 395 13.66 6.84 -3.99
N ILE A 396 13.54 6.06 -5.06
CA ILE A 396 12.48 6.13 -6.04
C ILE A 396 11.44 5.09 -5.62
N LEU A 397 10.29 5.55 -5.16
CA LEU A 397 9.28 4.66 -4.54
C LEU A 397 8.01 4.56 -5.38
N THR A 398 7.74 5.50 -6.29
CA THR A 398 6.50 5.54 -7.08
C THR A 398 6.21 4.23 -7.85
N HIS A 399 7.24 3.58 -8.40
CA HIS A 399 7.09 2.32 -9.13
C HIS A 399 6.82 1.13 -8.19
N ILE A 400 7.40 1.13 -6.98
CA ILE A 400 7.10 0.17 -5.93
C ILE A 400 5.66 0.37 -5.44
N TYR A 401 5.24 1.62 -5.22
CA TYR A 401 3.87 1.93 -4.80
C TYR A 401 2.84 1.56 -5.86
N LEU A 402 3.16 1.68 -7.14
CA LEU A 402 2.28 1.19 -8.20
C LEU A 402 2.07 -0.32 -8.08
N LEU A 403 3.15 -1.10 -7.91
CA LEU A 403 3.06 -2.54 -7.71
C LEU A 403 2.25 -2.89 -6.45
N LEU A 404 2.54 -2.22 -5.33
CA LEU A 404 1.84 -2.41 -4.06
C LEU A 404 0.34 -2.10 -4.20
N GLY A 405 -0.02 -0.97 -4.80
CA GLY A 405 -1.40 -0.56 -5.04
C GLY A 405 -2.20 -1.56 -5.86
N MET A 406 -1.59 -2.12 -6.90
CA MET A 406 -2.20 -3.16 -7.73
C MET A 406 -2.33 -4.50 -6.99
N SER A 407 -1.43 -4.79 -6.05
CA SER A 407 -1.33 -6.10 -5.37
C SER A 407 -2.05 -6.17 -4.03
N PHE A 408 -2.30 -5.05 -3.36
CA PHE A 408 -2.82 -5.05 -1.98
C PHE A 408 -4.12 -5.82 -1.83
N SER A 409 -5.05 -5.68 -2.78
CA SER A 409 -6.31 -6.42 -2.70
C SER A 409 -6.14 -7.92 -2.91
N LEU A 410 -5.07 -8.36 -3.57
CA LEU A 410 -4.74 -9.77 -3.69
C LEU A 410 -4.06 -10.31 -2.42
N TRP A 411 -3.23 -9.49 -1.77
CA TRP A 411 -2.44 -9.89 -0.61
C TRP A 411 -3.20 -9.80 0.71
N LEU A 412 -4.02 -8.77 0.86
CA LEU A 412 -4.74 -8.45 2.11
C LEU A 412 -6.11 -9.11 2.18
N PHE A 413 -6.66 -9.58 1.05
CA PHE A 413 -7.97 -10.24 1.04
C PHE A 413 -7.84 -11.69 1.56
N PRO A 414 -8.49 -12.03 2.68
CA PRO A 414 -8.36 -13.35 3.27
C PRO A 414 -9.13 -14.38 2.42
N ARG A 415 -8.42 -15.09 1.54
CA ARG A 415 -8.98 -16.12 0.63
C ARG A 415 -9.78 -17.19 1.36
N SER A 416 -9.40 -17.56 2.58
CA SER A 416 -10.15 -18.54 3.38
C SER A 416 -11.51 -18.02 3.85
N CYS A 417 -11.72 -16.70 3.95
CA CYS A 417 -13.02 -16.11 4.26
C CYS A 417 -13.94 -16.02 3.03
N ALA A 418 -13.42 -16.28 1.82
CA ALA A 418 -14.19 -16.30 0.57
C ALA A 418 -14.89 -17.65 0.29
N SER A 419 -14.48 -18.72 0.98
CA SER A 419 -14.87 -20.09 0.64
C SER A 419 -16.20 -20.57 1.24
N SER A 420 -16.83 -19.78 2.12
CA SER A 420 -18.07 -20.17 2.81
C SER A 420 -19.21 -19.28 2.36
N LYS A 421 -19.99 -19.78 1.38
CA LYS A 421 -21.11 -19.14 0.66
C LYS A 421 -20.66 -18.14 -0.41
N VAL A 422 -21.19 -18.35 -1.62
CA VAL A 422 -20.98 -17.56 -2.85
C VAL A 422 -20.76 -16.08 -2.52
N ILE A 423 -19.54 -15.58 -2.74
CA ILE A 423 -19.27 -14.13 -2.70
C ILE A 423 -20.23 -13.49 -3.69
N SER A 424 -21.16 -12.69 -3.20
CA SER A 424 -22.16 -11.99 -4.00
C SER A 424 -22.03 -10.50 -3.77
N GLY A 425 -22.31 -9.72 -4.81
CA GLY A 425 -22.26 -8.28 -4.73
C GLY A 425 -20.92 -7.70 -5.14
N THR A 426 -20.69 -6.45 -4.72
CA THR A 426 -19.47 -5.66 -4.98
C THR A 426 -18.19 -6.33 -4.50
N ARG A 427 -18.29 -7.28 -3.56
CA ARG A 427 -17.16 -8.03 -3.00
C ARG A 427 -16.41 -8.87 -4.03
N THR A 428 -17.10 -9.30 -5.08
CA THR A 428 -16.47 -10.03 -6.20
C THR A 428 -15.48 -9.17 -6.98
N LEU A 429 -15.59 -7.84 -6.90
CA LEU A 429 -14.67 -6.89 -7.55
C LEU A 429 -13.46 -6.51 -6.67
N VAL A 430 -13.38 -6.98 -5.43
CA VAL A 430 -12.29 -6.61 -4.51
C VAL A 430 -10.90 -6.87 -5.10
N PRO A 431 -10.61 -8.02 -5.72
CA PRO A 431 -9.30 -8.27 -6.35
C PRO A 431 -8.93 -7.26 -7.46
N TYR A 432 -9.94 -6.63 -8.07
CA TYR A 432 -9.78 -5.65 -9.15
C TYR A 432 -9.59 -4.21 -8.66
N SER A 433 -9.61 -3.94 -7.34
CA SER A 433 -9.62 -2.57 -6.83
C SER A 433 -8.42 -1.73 -7.28
N GLY A 434 -7.21 -2.32 -7.32
CA GLY A 434 -6.01 -1.63 -7.80
C GLY A 434 -6.09 -1.31 -9.29
N VAL A 435 -6.57 -2.26 -10.10
CA VAL A 435 -6.80 -2.08 -11.53
C VAL A 435 -7.81 -0.96 -11.77
N LEU A 436 -8.93 -0.95 -11.05
CA LEU A 436 -9.99 0.04 -11.20
C LEU A 436 -9.53 1.43 -10.75
N ALA A 437 -8.99 1.55 -9.53
CA ALA A 437 -8.66 2.85 -8.95
C ALA A 437 -7.43 3.50 -9.61
N VAL A 438 -6.32 2.76 -9.73
CA VAL A 438 -5.04 3.30 -10.19
C VAL A 438 -4.82 3.04 -11.67
N GLY A 439 -5.08 1.80 -12.11
CA GLY A 439 -4.87 1.41 -13.50
C GLY A 439 -5.78 2.15 -14.48
N VAL A 440 -7.08 2.19 -14.18
CA VAL A 440 -8.12 2.77 -15.06
C VAL A 440 -8.48 4.18 -14.63
N GLY A 441 -8.89 4.39 -13.38
CA GLY A 441 -9.41 5.65 -12.87
C GLY A 441 -8.38 6.79 -12.91
N ASP A 442 -7.28 6.65 -12.18
CA ASP A 442 -6.18 7.63 -12.14
C ASP A 442 -5.54 7.86 -13.53
N THR A 443 -5.47 6.83 -14.38
CA THR A 443 -5.03 6.99 -15.77
C THR A 443 -6.01 7.83 -16.59
N ALA A 444 -7.30 7.54 -16.54
CA ALA A 444 -8.31 8.30 -17.26
C ALA A 444 -8.40 9.77 -16.77
N ALA A 445 -8.39 9.99 -15.45
CA ALA A 445 -8.39 11.33 -14.87
C ALA A 445 -7.19 12.17 -15.33
N SER A 446 -6.00 11.58 -15.37
CA SER A 446 -4.79 12.31 -15.73
C SER A 446 -4.64 12.56 -17.23
N ILE A 447 -4.91 11.57 -18.09
CA ILE A 447 -4.77 11.71 -19.55
C ILE A 447 -5.87 12.62 -20.07
N PHE A 448 -7.13 12.30 -19.78
CA PHE A 448 -8.24 13.06 -20.33
C PHE A 448 -8.49 14.36 -19.56
N GLY A 449 -8.27 14.38 -18.25
CA GLY A 449 -8.41 15.61 -17.46
C GLY A 449 -7.37 16.68 -17.81
N SER A 450 -6.18 16.29 -18.29
CA SER A 450 -5.19 17.24 -18.81
C SER A 450 -5.45 17.68 -20.25
N ALA A 451 -6.09 16.82 -21.06
CA ALA A 451 -6.41 17.13 -22.46
C ALA A 451 -7.73 17.91 -22.65
N LEU A 452 -8.75 17.61 -21.84
CA LEU A 452 -10.13 18.09 -22.01
C LEU A 452 -10.65 18.90 -20.81
N GLY A 453 -9.92 18.95 -19.70
CA GLY A 453 -10.41 19.55 -18.47
C GLY A 453 -10.28 21.07 -18.44
N GLU A 454 -11.41 21.75 -18.23
CA GLU A 454 -11.48 23.21 -18.12
C GLU A 454 -11.75 23.64 -16.67
N ILE A 455 -12.70 22.96 -16.01
CA ILE A 455 -13.17 23.32 -14.69
C ILE A 455 -12.31 22.64 -13.62
N LYS A 456 -11.50 23.44 -12.90
CA LYS A 456 -10.64 22.93 -11.82
C LYS A 456 -11.38 22.81 -10.50
N TRP A 457 -11.08 21.75 -9.74
CA TRP A 457 -11.55 21.63 -8.37
C TRP A 457 -10.93 22.73 -7.48
N PRO A 458 -11.67 23.25 -6.47
CA PRO A 458 -11.19 24.32 -5.62
C PRO A 458 -9.88 23.97 -4.91
N GLY A 459 -8.82 24.74 -5.18
CA GLY A 459 -7.53 24.60 -4.53
C GLY A 459 -6.68 23.43 -5.02
N THR A 460 -7.05 22.77 -6.13
CA THR A 460 -6.25 21.69 -6.73
C THR A 460 -5.95 21.97 -8.21
N LYS A 461 -4.99 21.24 -8.77
CA LYS A 461 -4.68 21.28 -10.21
C LYS A 461 -5.57 20.32 -11.02
N LYS A 462 -6.41 19.53 -10.34
CA LYS A 462 -7.24 18.47 -10.93
C LYS A 462 -8.55 19.07 -11.45
N THR A 463 -9.11 18.43 -12.47
CA THR A 463 -10.29 18.93 -13.19
C THR A 463 -11.53 18.09 -12.89
N PHE A 464 -12.70 18.73 -12.87
CA PHE A 464 -13.98 18.08 -12.68
C PHE A 464 -14.25 17.07 -13.78
N GLU A 465 -13.94 17.43 -15.03
CA GLU A 465 -14.07 16.57 -16.20
C GLU A 465 -13.16 15.34 -16.09
N GLY A 466 -11.94 15.50 -15.57
CA GLY A 466 -11.03 14.39 -15.27
C GLY A 466 -11.65 13.41 -14.26
N THR A 467 -12.24 13.92 -13.18
CA THR A 467 -12.94 13.08 -12.18
C THR A 467 -14.13 12.35 -12.77
N MET A 468 -14.96 13.02 -13.59
CA MET A 468 -16.10 12.37 -14.26
C MET A 468 -15.65 11.28 -15.23
N LEU A 469 -14.61 11.53 -16.03
CA LEU A 469 -14.05 10.54 -16.96
C LEU A 469 -13.45 9.34 -16.23
N SER A 470 -12.84 9.54 -15.07
CA SER A 470 -12.40 8.45 -14.20
C SER A 470 -13.57 7.57 -13.75
N ILE A 471 -14.68 8.18 -13.31
CA ILE A 471 -15.89 7.44 -12.91
C ILE A 471 -16.45 6.64 -14.09
N PHE A 472 -16.62 7.27 -15.26
CA PHE A 472 -17.12 6.59 -16.46
C PHE A 472 -16.20 5.46 -16.91
N ALA A 473 -14.89 5.68 -16.94
CA ALA A 473 -13.91 4.67 -17.34
C ALA A 473 -13.96 3.45 -16.40
N GLN A 474 -14.03 3.67 -15.09
CA GLN A 474 -14.16 2.57 -14.12
C GLN A 474 -15.47 1.80 -14.27
N ILE A 475 -16.61 2.47 -14.50
CA ILE A 475 -17.91 1.81 -14.73
C ILE A 475 -17.89 0.95 -16.00
N ILE A 476 -17.38 1.49 -17.11
CA ILE A 476 -17.22 0.76 -18.38
C ILE A 476 -16.32 -0.46 -18.15
N PHE A 477 -15.21 -0.28 -17.44
CA PHE A 477 -14.29 -1.37 -17.16
C PHE A 477 -14.91 -2.47 -16.27
N VAL A 478 -15.72 -2.09 -15.27
CA VAL A 478 -16.51 -3.08 -14.51
C VAL A 478 -17.49 -3.83 -15.42
N ALA A 479 -18.16 -3.14 -16.35
CA ALA A 479 -19.04 -3.81 -17.30
C ALA A 479 -18.28 -4.83 -18.16
N LEU A 480 -17.05 -4.51 -18.59
CA LEU A 480 -16.18 -5.47 -19.28
C LEU A 480 -15.81 -6.66 -18.39
N ILE A 481 -15.46 -6.42 -17.12
CA ILE A 481 -15.17 -7.51 -16.17
C ILE A 481 -16.38 -8.45 -16.03
N LEU A 482 -17.60 -7.92 -15.92
CA LEU A 482 -18.82 -8.73 -15.82
C LEU A 482 -19.10 -9.57 -17.07
N ILE A 483 -18.64 -9.12 -18.24
CA ILE A 483 -18.80 -9.86 -19.50
C ILE A 483 -17.78 -11.00 -19.60
N PHE A 484 -16.53 -10.76 -19.16
CA PHE A 484 -15.43 -11.70 -19.38
C PHE A 484 -15.09 -12.60 -18.18
N ASP A 485 -15.42 -12.20 -16.95
CA ASP A 485 -15.18 -12.99 -15.73
C ASP A 485 -16.51 -13.48 -15.14
N ASN A 486 -16.86 -14.73 -15.47
CA ASN A 486 -18.08 -15.38 -14.99
C ASN A 486 -18.14 -15.55 -13.46
N ASN A 487 -17.04 -15.34 -12.74
CA ASN A 487 -17.01 -15.42 -11.27
C ASN A 487 -17.50 -14.13 -10.60
N VAL A 488 -17.64 -13.04 -11.36
CA VAL A 488 -18.04 -11.74 -10.83
C VAL A 488 -19.54 -11.53 -11.00
N ASN A 489 -20.24 -11.31 -9.89
CA ASN A 489 -21.68 -11.03 -9.91
C ASN A 489 -22.03 -9.94 -8.89
N LEU A 490 -22.51 -8.80 -9.41
CA LEU A 490 -22.87 -7.62 -8.62
C LEU A 490 -24.22 -7.71 -7.91
N ASN A 491 -25.14 -8.58 -8.34
CA ASN A 491 -26.48 -8.67 -7.75
C ASN A 491 -27.13 -7.28 -7.52
N ALA A 492 -27.55 -6.93 -6.30
CA ALA A 492 -28.12 -5.62 -5.96
C ALA A 492 -27.06 -4.51 -5.66
N GLY A 493 -25.77 -4.78 -5.85
CA GLY A 493 -24.66 -3.94 -5.40
C GLY A 493 -24.30 -2.74 -6.28
N TYR A 494 -25.04 -2.48 -7.37
CA TYR A 494 -24.70 -1.41 -8.34
C TYR A 494 -24.63 -0.01 -7.72
N ILE A 495 -25.58 0.33 -6.83
CA ILE A 495 -25.60 1.64 -6.16
C ILE A 495 -24.36 1.78 -5.26
N TRP A 496 -24.03 0.74 -4.50
CA TRP A 496 -22.86 0.73 -3.63
C TRP A 496 -21.55 0.83 -4.42
N LEU A 497 -21.45 0.14 -5.55
CA LEU A 497 -20.34 0.26 -6.49
C LEU A 497 -20.18 1.70 -6.99
N LEU A 498 -21.26 2.32 -7.45
CA LEU A 498 -21.23 3.69 -7.95
C LEU A 498 -20.79 4.68 -6.87
N VAL A 499 -21.32 4.56 -5.66
CA VAL A 499 -20.90 5.37 -4.51
C VAL A 499 -19.42 5.16 -4.20
N SER A 500 -18.95 3.91 -4.22
CA SER A 500 -17.55 3.56 -3.94
C SER A 500 -16.59 4.18 -4.95
N ILE A 501 -16.86 4.01 -6.25
CA ILE A 501 -16.07 4.59 -7.35
C ILE A 501 -16.09 6.12 -7.27
N THR A 502 -17.25 6.72 -6.99
CA THR A 502 -17.39 8.18 -6.89
C THR A 502 -16.57 8.75 -5.74
N LEU A 503 -16.64 8.14 -4.55
CA LEU A 503 -15.87 8.59 -3.37
C LEU A 503 -14.36 8.49 -3.60
N VAL A 504 -13.89 7.40 -4.20
CA VAL A 504 -12.46 7.21 -4.51
C VAL A 504 -11.99 8.17 -5.61
N SER A 505 -12.80 8.40 -6.63
CA SER A 505 -12.48 9.39 -7.68
C SER A 505 -12.47 10.82 -7.13
N LEU A 506 -13.35 11.13 -6.17
CA LEU A 506 -13.33 12.41 -5.48
C LEU A 506 -12.09 12.54 -4.56
N LEU A 507 -11.67 11.44 -3.92
CA LEU A 507 -10.45 11.42 -3.12
C LEU A 507 -9.21 11.70 -3.98
N GLU A 508 -9.12 11.11 -5.19
CA GLU A 508 -8.07 11.39 -6.19
C GLU A 508 -7.97 12.88 -6.53
N SER A 509 -9.12 13.56 -6.61
CA SER A 509 -9.17 14.97 -7.00
C SER A 509 -8.62 15.93 -5.92
N TYR A 510 -8.62 15.51 -4.66
CA TYR A 510 -8.24 16.34 -3.50
C TYR A 510 -6.97 15.88 -2.77
N THR A 511 -6.59 14.61 -2.88
CA THR A 511 -5.43 14.11 -2.15
C THR A 511 -4.11 14.57 -2.79
N SER A 512 -3.16 14.93 -1.93
CA SER A 512 -1.77 15.24 -2.32
C SER A 512 -0.79 14.12 -1.96
N GLN A 513 -1.31 13.03 -1.40
CA GLN A 513 -0.55 11.86 -0.98
C GLN A 513 -0.29 10.93 -2.18
N ILE A 514 0.43 9.84 -1.97
CA ILE A 514 0.61 8.77 -2.96
C ILE A 514 -0.74 8.09 -3.25
N ASP A 515 -1.37 8.50 -4.35
CA ASP A 515 -2.60 7.92 -4.92
C ASP A 515 -2.46 6.42 -5.22
N ASN A 516 -1.30 5.98 -5.72
CA ASN A 516 -0.99 4.58 -5.99
C ASN A 516 -1.19 3.68 -4.76
N LEU A 517 -1.05 4.23 -3.54
CA LEU A 517 -1.22 3.50 -2.29
C LEU A 517 -2.64 3.65 -1.74
N LEU A 518 -3.13 4.88 -1.67
CA LEU A 518 -4.37 5.21 -0.98
C LEU A 518 -5.62 4.79 -1.76
N LEU A 519 -5.69 5.08 -3.06
CA LEU A 519 -6.92 4.88 -3.84
C LEU A 519 -7.34 3.40 -3.89
N PRO A 520 -6.45 2.42 -4.15
CA PRO A 520 -6.79 1.01 -4.11
C PRO A 520 -7.27 0.56 -2.73
N LEU A 521 -6.60 0.99 -1.66
CA LEU A 521 -6.97 0.61 -0.29
C LEU A 521 -8.36 1.11 0.07
N TYR A 522 -8.69 2.37 -0.26
CA TYR A 522 -10.03 2.90 -0.02
C TYR A 522 -11.10 2.21 -0.86
N LEU A 523 -10.81 1.94 -2.14
CA LEU A 523 -11.76 1.22 -2.99
C LEU A 523 -11.99 -0.21 -2.46
N GLN A 524 -10.92 -0.91 -2.06
CA GLN A 524 -11.02 -2.22 -1.42
C GLN A 524 -11.88 -2.18 -0.16
N ILE A 525 -11.65 -1.23 0.75
CA ILE A 525 -12.42 -1.10 2.00
C ILE A 525 -13.91 -0.90 1.69
N LEU A 526 -14.24 -0.03 0.74
CA LEU A 526 -15.61 0.24 0.35
C LEU A 526 -16.27 -0.97 -0.33
N LEU A 527 -15.57 -1.65 -1.24
CA LEU A 527 -16.09 -2.86 -1.92
C LEU A 527 -16.30 -4.03 -0.96
N MET A 528 -15.48 -4.11 0.10
CA MET A 528 -15.58 -5.16 1.12
C MET A 528 -16.62 -4.84 2.21
N ALA A 529 -16.98 -3.57 2.46
CA ALA A 529 -18.05 -3.22 3.40
C ALA A 529 -19.40 -3.72 2.86
#